data_AF-A0A2R6BLE9-F1
#
_entry.id   AF-A0A2R6BLE9-F1
#
_cell.length_a   1.000
_cell.length_b   1.000
_cell.length_c   1.000
_cell.angle_alpha   90.00
_cell.angle_beta   90.00
_cell.angle_gamma   90.00
#
_symmetry.space_group_name_H-M   'P 1'
#
loop_
_entity.id
_entity.type
_entity.pdbx_description
1 polymer ?
#
loop_
_entity_poly.entity_id
_entity_poly.type
_entity_poly.pdbx_seq_one_letter_code
_entity_poly.pdbx_strand_id
1 'polypeptide(L)'
;MDAGIFLAALGITLLEMVEAASVALALYVASGRALAFLFVTLGVLVVIIPTFFVGRLIALLPTFAVRLVAATLLLYFGLKLSKSARKSVLRSRNKAAQKEEFEKGALSTGFSVGAVEALECAIVLLALIPNSYDSALYGFFTGIVVVVVFTYLLKSHVRRIKQANMKVVVAALLLSFSAFWYAETLLPVNDLVLPPLFALFAAGIYFYANGGNYEIINSQ
;
A
#
# COMPACT_ATOMS: atom_id res chain seq x y z
N MET A 1 1.75 20.83 8.15
CA MET A 1 1.68 19.54 7.42
C MET A 1 2.88 18.72 7.82
N ASP A 2 2.65 17.46 8.18
CA ASP A 2 3.71 16.48 8.40
C ASP A 2 4.03 15.82 7.06
N ALA A 3 5.19 16.14 6.50
CA ALA A 3 5.61 15.63 5.20
C ALA A 3 5.77 14.10 5.21
N GLY A 4 6.17 13.54 6.35
CA GLY A 4 6.35 12.12 6.53
C GLY A 4 5.04 11.35 6.44
N ILE A 5 4.04 11.78 7.21
CA ILE A 5 2.68 11.20 7.18
C ILE A 5 2.04 11.38 5.80
N PHE A 6 2.21 12.56 5.19
CA PHE A 6 1.73 12.82 3.83
C PHE A 6 2.32 11.83 2.83
N LEU A 7 3.65 11.63 2.84
CA LEU A 7 4.33 10.70 1.93
C LEU A 7 3.97 9.24 2.20
N ALA A 8 3.77 8.85 3.46
CA ALA A 8 3.31 7.50 3.81
C ALA A 8 1.89 7.24 3.30
N ALA A 9 0.96 8.18 3.52
CA ALA A 9 -0.42 8.10 3.04
C ALA A 9 -0.50 8.12 1.51
N LEU A 10 0.30 8.98 0.86
CA LEU A 10 0.45 9.01 -0.59
C LEU A 10 0.98 7.67 -1.10
N GLY A 11 2.06 7.15 -0.51
CA GLY A 11 2.73 5.92 -0.92
C GLY A 11 1.82 4.70 -0.85
N ILE A 12 1.13 4.50 0.29
CA ILE A 12 0.19 3.38 0.43
C ILE A 12 -0.99 3.53 -0.53
N THR A 13 -1.52 4.75 -0.70
CA THR A 13 -2.64 4.97 -1.63
C THR A 13 -2.23 4.69 -3.07
N LEU A 14 -1.05 5.17 -3.50
CA LEU A 14 -0.52 4.88 -4.83
C LEU A 14 -0.36 3.38 -5.05
N LEU A 15 0.19 2.66 -4.08
CA LEU A 15 0.42 1.23 -4.18
C LEU A 15 -0.90 0.45 -4.36
N GLU A 16 -1.80 0.57 -3.40
CA GLU A 16 -3.04 -0.23 -3.34
C GLU A 16 -4.01 0.17 -4.47
N MET A 17 -4.08 1.46 -4.81
CA MET A 17 -4.97 1.91 -5.89
C MET A 17 -4.42 1.54 -7.27
N VAL A 18 -3.10 1.44 -7.47
CA VAL A 18 -2.52 0.89 -8.70
C VAL A 18 -2.81 -0.60 -8.83
N GLU A 19 -2.78 -1.37 -7.74
CA GLU A 19 -3.15 -2.79 -7.75
C GLU A 19 -4.64 -2.98 -8.07
N ALA A 20 -5.52 -2.24 -7.39
CA ALA A 20 -6.95 -2.24 -7.69
C ALA A 20 -7.25 -1.84 -9.15
N ALA A 21 -6.61 -0.79 -9.67
CA ALA A 21 -6.76 -0.35 -11.06
C ALA A 21 -6.23 -1.39 -12.07
N SER A 22 -5.13 -2.07 -11.74
CA SER A 22 -4.55 -3.13 -12.59
C SER A 22 -5.50 -4.31 -12.72
N VAL A 23 -6.14 -4.72 -11.62
CA VAL A 23 -7.15 -5.79 -11.63
C VAL A 23 -8.43 -5.35 -12.33
N ALA A 24 -8.89 -4.11 -12.13
CA ALA A 24 -10.03 -3.55 -12.87
C ALA A 24 -9.81 -3.59 -14.38
N LEU A 25 -8.60 -3.24 -14.85
CA LEU A 25 -8.23 -3.32 -16.26
C LEU A 25 -8.18 -4.77 -16.76
N ALA A 26 -7.65 -5.70 -15.96
CA ALA A 26 -7.64 -7.12 -16.31
C ALA A 26 -9.06 -7.69 -16.45
N LEU A 27 -9.94 -7.37 -15.51
CA LEU A 27 -11.36 -7.72 -15.52
C LEU A 27 -12.09 -7.11 -16.72
N TYR A 28 -11.80 -5.85 -17.06
CA TYR A 28 -12.37 -5.19 -18.22
C TYR A 28 -11.96 -5.89 -19.53
N VAL A 29 -10.67 -6.24 -19.66
CA VAL A 29 -10.16 -6.96 -20.84
C VAL A 29 -10.75 -8.37 -20.93
N ALA A 30 -10.95 -9.06 -19.81
CA ALA A 30 -11.50 -10.42 -19.79
C ALA A 30 -13.02 -10.47 -20.02
N SER A 31 -13.77 -9.52 -19.46
CA SER A 31 -15.24 -9.52 -19.48
C SER A 31 -15.87 -8.63 -20.56
N GLY A 32 -15.12 -7.67 -21.11
CA GLY A 32 -15.62 -6.64 -22.04
C GLY A 32 -16.58 -5.61 -21.41
N ARG A 33 -16.84 -5.68 -20.09
CA ARG A 33 -17.84 -4.84 -19.42
C ARG A 33 -17.16 -3.72 -18.62
N ALA A 34 -17.48 -2.47 -18.95
CA ALA A 34 -17.04 -1.29 -18.20
C ALA A 34 -17.48 -1.32 -16.72
N LEU A 35 -18.54 -2.07 -16.40
CA LEU A 35 -19.00 -2.30 -15.02
C LEU A 35 -17.90 -2.86 -14.10
N ALA A 36 -16.87 -3.54 -14.63
CA ALA A 36 -15.74 -3.99 -13.83
C ALA A 36 -15.08 -2.85 -13.02
N PHE A 37 -14.91 -1.67 -13.61
CA PHE A 37 -14.37 -0.50 -12.92
C PHE A 37 -15.32 0.01 -11.83
N LEU A 38 -16.62 0.04 -12.11
CA LEU A 38 -17.62 0.47 -11.15
C LEU A 38 -17.60 -0.38 -9.88
N PHE A 39 -17.58 -1.71 -10.01
CA PHE A 39 -17.59 -2.60 -8.84
C PHE A 39 -16.29 -2.52 -8.03
N VAL A 40 -15.13 -2.38 -8.68
CA VAL A 40 -13.86 -2.11 -7.98
C VAL A 40 -13.94 -0.80 -7.22
N THR A 41 -14.41 0.28 -7.85
CA THR A 41 -14.58 1.58 -7.18
C THR A 41 -15.57 1.50 -6.01
N LEU A 42 -16.69 0.78 -6.16
CA LEU A 42 -17.63 0.56 -5.06
C LEU A 42 -17.00 -0.19 -3.89
N GLY A 43 -16.18 -1.22 -4.18
CA GLY A 43 -15.40 -1.92 -3.17
C GLY A 43 -14.42 -0.99 -2.45
N VAL A 44 -13.77 -0.08 -3.17
CA VAL A 44 -12.89 0.93 -2.55
C VAL A 44 -13.68 1.88 -1.66
N LEU A 45 -14.79 2.43 -2.16
CA LEU A 45 -15.58 3.43 -1.45
C LEU A 45 -16.20 2.89 -0.17
N VAL A 46 -16.69 1.63 -0.17
CA VAL A 46 -17.32 1.03 1.01
C VAL A 46 -16.34 0.89 2.18
N VAL A 47 -15.03 0.83 1.91
CA VAL A 47 -14.00 0.75 2.92
C VAL A 47 -13.47 2.12 3.30
N ILE A 48 -13.14 2.97 2.31
CA ILE A 48 -12.50 4.26 2.54
C ILE A 48 -13.44 5.24 3.28
N ILE A 49 -14.74 5.25 2.98
CA ILE A 49 -15.69 6.18 3.62
C ILE A 49 -15.74 5.92 5.15
N PRO A 50 -15.99 4.68 5.63
CA PRO A 50 -15.89 4.38 7.06
C PRO A 50 -14.51 4.66 7.63
N THR A 51 -13.43 4.42 6.89
CA THR A 51 -12.04 4.63 7.36
C THR A 51 -11.82 6.07 7.83
N PHE A 52 -12.17 7.07 7.01
CA PHE A 52 -11.99 8.47 7.40
C PHE A 52 -12.99 8.92 8.46
N PHE A 53 -14.17 8.32 8.51
CA PHE A 53 -15.16 8.57 9.55
C PHE A 53 -14.67 8.06 10.92
N VAL A 54 -14.27 6.78 10.99
CA VAL A 54 -13.75 6.12 12.19
C VAL A 54 -12.41 6.72 12.62
N GLY A 55 -11.50 7.00 11.68
CA GLY A 55 -10.21 7.61 11.99
C GLY A 55 -10.35 8.94 12.73
N ARG A 56 -11.36 9.75 12.36
CA ARG A 56 -11.68 10.99 13.08
C ARG A 56 -12.12 10.75 14.53
N LEU A 57 -12.81 9.64 14.80
CA LEU A 57 -13.21 9.26 16.16
C LEU A 57 -12.02 8.74 16.98
N ILE A 58 -11.10 8.01 16.36
CA ILE A 58 -9.87 7.52 17.02
C ILE A 58 -8.98 8.68 17.48
N ALA A 59 -9.00 9.82 16.77
CA ALA A 59 -8.27 11.02 17.19
C ALA A 59 -8.72 11.60 18.54
N LEU A 60 -9.85 11.14 19.10
CA LEU A 60 -10.32 11.53 20.44
C LEU A 60 -9.71 10.67 21.56
N LEU A 61 -9.04 9.57 21.22
CA LEU A 61 -8.44 8.66 22.18
C LEU A 61 -7.08 9.17 22.70
N PRO A 62 -6.62 8.69 23.87
CA PRO A 62 -5.32 9.06 24.41
C PRO A 62 -4.18 8.77 23.42
N THR A 63 -3.37 9.80 23.16
CA THR A 63 -2.29 9.76 22.15
C THR A 63 -1.28 8.64 22.37
N PHE A 64 -1.01 8.28 23.64
CA PHE A 64 -0.13 7.17 23.98
C PHE A 64 -0.62 5.83 23.43
N ALA A 65 -1.87 5.47 23.70
CA ALA A 65 -2.45 4.19 23.25
C ALA A 65 -2.56 4.17 21.72
N VAL A 66 -2.99 5.29 21.14
CA VAL A 66 -3.15 5.40 19.69
C VAL A 66 -1.82 5.30 18.97
N ARG A 67 -0.77 5.95 19.48
CA ARG A 67 0.59 5.87 18.91
C ARG A 67 1.15 4.46 18.98
N LEU A 68 0.97 3.74 20.09
CA LEU A 68 1.41 2.35 20.20
C LEU A 68 0.66 1.42 19.25
N VAL A 69 -0.66 1.56 19.16
CA VAL A 69 -1.48 0.76 18.23
C VAL A 69 -1.10 1.08 16.79
N ALA A 70 -0.94 2.36 16.44
CA ALA A 70 -0.50 2.79 15.13
C ALA A 70 0.89 2.23 14.77
N ALA A 71 1.86 2.34 15.68
CA ALA A 71 3.20 1.78 15.48
C ALA A 71 3.17 0.26 15.25
N THR A 72 2.29 -0.45 15.97
CA THR A 72 2.07 -1.90 15.82
C THR A 72 1.44 -2.25 14.47
N LEU A 73 0.42 -1.49 14.04
CA LEU A 73 -0.23 -1.69 12.75
C LEU A 73 0.76 -1.42 11.60
N LEU A 74 1.54 -0.35 11.68
CA LEU A 74 2.57 -0.02 10.71
C LEU A 74 3.68 -1.07 10.67
N LEU A 75 4.08 -1.64 11.81
CA LEU A 75 5.03 -2.75 11.86
C LEU A 75 4.49 -3.95 11.08
N TYR A 76 3.27 -4.37 11.42
CA TYR A 76 2.62 -5.51 10.80
C TYR A 76 2.52 -5.35 9.28
N PHE A 77 2.02 -4.19 8.82
CA PHE A 77 1.88 -3.92 7.38
C PHE A 77 3.22 -3.74 6.68
N GLY A 78 4.20 -3.10 7.30
CA GLY A 78 5.56 -2.98 6.76
C GLY A 78 6.20 -4.36 6.52
N LEU A 79 6.07 -5.28 7.47
CA LEU A 79 6.55 -6.66 7.34
C LEU A 79 5.74 -7.46 6.32
N LYS A 80 4.40 -7.36 6.34
CA LYS A 80 3.52 -7.99 5.34
C LYS A 80 3.90 -7.54 3.93
N LEU A 81 4.12 -6.24 3.75
CA LEU A 81 4.43 -5.65 2.47
C LEU A 81 5.84 -6.01 1.99
N SER A 82 6.80 -6.18 2.90
CA SER A 82 8.14 -6.71 2.60
C SER A 82 8.07 -8.15 2.04
N LYS A 83 7.22 -9.01 2.63
CA LYS A 83 6.94 -10.35 2.09
C LYS A 83 6.25 -10.28 0.72
N SER A 84 5.31 -9.36 0.56
CA SER A 84 4.60 -9.11 -0.71
C SER A 84 5.55 -8.62 -1.81
N ALA A 85 6.51 -7.74 -1.47
CA ALA A 85 7.57 -7.27 -2.37
C ALA A 85 8.41 -8.43 -2.91
N ARG A 86 8.89 -9.30 -2.03
CA ARG A 86 9.64 -10.51 -2.41
C ARG A 86 8.83 -11.41 -3.36
N LYS A 87 7.56 -11.64 -3.05
CA LYS A 87 6.66 -12.43 -3.91
C LYS A 87 6.47 -11.80 -5.28
N SER A 88 6.36 -10.46 -5.35
CA SER A 88 6.23 -9.72 -6.60
C SER A 88 7.51 -9.81 -7.46
N VAL A 89 8.70 -9.76 -6.84
CA VAL A 89 9.98 -10.01 -7.53
C VAL A 89 10.03 -11.42 -8.12
N LEU A 90 9.69 -12.45 -7.32
CA LEU A 90 9.69 -13.85 -7.78
C LEU A 90 8.67 -14.09 -8.91
N ARG A 91 7.46 -13.52 -8.80
CA ARG A 91 6.44 -13.60 -9.85
C ARG A 91 6.86 -12.92 -11.14
N SER A 92 7.58 -11.80 -11.06
CA SER A 92 8.11 -11.12 -12.24
C SER A 92 9.17 -11.95 -13.00
N ARG A 93 9.77 -12.95 -12.35
CA ARG A 93 10.76 -13.89 -12.96
C ARG A 93 10.08 -15.05 -13.68
N ASN A 94 8.98 -15.56 -13.13
CA ASN A 94 8.20 -16.61 -13.76
C ASN A 94 7.20 -15.98 -14.74
N LYS A 95 7.57 -15.89 -16.03
CA LYS A 95 6.70 -15.43 -17.14
C LYS A 95 5.44 -16.30 -17.39
N ALA A 96 5.14 -17.27 -16.54
CA ALA A 96 3.92 -18.05 -16.64
C ALA A 96 2.72 -17.12 -16.40
N ALA A 97 2.12 -16.71 -17.51
CA ALA A 97 1.05 -15.74 -17.59
C ALA A 97 -0.08 -16.08 -16.62
N GLN A 98 -0.48 -15.07 -15.84
CA GLN A 98 -1.67 -15.09 -15.02
C GLN A 98 -2.89 -15.19 -15.94
N LYS A 99 -3.29 -16.43 -16.24
CA LYS A 99 -4.64 -16.73 -16.69
C LYS A 99 -5.41 -17.05 -15.41
N GLU A 100 -5.77 -16.00 -14.68
CA GLU A 100 -6.83 -16.17 -13.68
C GLU A 100 -8.08 -16.54 -14.47
N GLU A 101 -8.57 -17.75 -14.20
CA GLU A 101 -9.86 -18.22 -14.68
C GLU A 101 -10.92 -17.31 -14.06
N PHE A 102 -11.24 -16.21 -14.74
CA PHE A 102 -12.39 -15.36 -14.42
C PHE A 102 -13.68 -16.09 -14.81
N GLU A 103 -13.87 -17.31 -14.32
CA GLU A 103 -15.11 -18.04 -14.44
C GLU A 103 -15.94 -17.86 -13.17
N LYS A 104 -17.13 -17.27 -13.38
CA LYS A 104 -18.18 -16.91 -12.42
C LYS A 104 -17.89 -15.66 -11.58
N GLY A 105 -18.34 -14.53 -12.12
CA GLY A 105 -18.60 -13.31 -11.34
C GLY A 105 -17.58 -12.18 -11.46
N ALA A 106 -17.20 -11.76 -12.67
CA ALA A 106 -16.29 -10.62 -12.89
C ALA A 106 -16.64 -9.36 -12.06
N LEU A 107 -17.92 -9.14 -11.77
CA LEU A 107 -18.39 -8.04 -10.92
C LEU A 107 -18.12 -8.28 -9.43
N SER A 108 -18.41 -9.47 -8.90
CA SER A 108 -18.10 -9.82 -7.51
C SER A 108 -16.61 -9.88 -7.25
N THR A 109 -15.83 -10.38 -8.20
CA THR A 109 -14.36 -10.36 -8.12
C THR A 109 -13.83 -8.93 -8.09
N GLY A 110 -14.35 -8.04 -8.97
CA GLY A 110 -13.97 -6.63 -8.95
C GLY A 110 -14.28 -5.95 -7.62
N PHE A 111 -15.48 -6.16 -7.08
CA PHE A 111 -15.86 -5.63 -5.77
C PHE A 111 -14.96 -6.13 -4.64
N SER A 112 -14.78 -7.45 -4.53
CA SER A 112 -13.99 -8.05 -3.45
C SER A 112 -12.53 -7.61 -3.52
N VAL A 113 -11.93 -7.55 -4.72
CA VAL A 113 -10.57 -7.04 -4.88
C VAL A 113 -10.50 -5.57 -4.49
N GLY A 114 -11.38 -4.72 -5.01
CA GLY A 114 -11.41 -3.30 -4.67
C GLY A 114 -11.53 -3.07 -3.15
N ALA A 115 -12.37 -3.85 -2.47
CA ALA A 115 -12.52 -3.80 -1.02
C ALA A 115 -11.28 -4.29 -0.27
N VAL A 116 -10.64 -5.37 -0.71
CA VAL A 116 -9.43 -5.91 -0.07
C VAL A 116 -8.26 -4.92 -0.20
N GLU A 117 -7.97 -4.42 -1.39
CA GLU A 117 -6.90 -3.44 -1.62
C GLU A 117 -7.17 -2.15 -0.83
N ALA A 118 -8.42 -1.68 -0.80
CA ALA A 118 -8.79 -0.53 0.01
C ALA A 118 -8.71 -0.79 1.51
N LEU A 119 -8.89 -2.03 1.98
CA LEU A 119 -8.72 -2.40 3.38
C LEU A 119 -7.25 -2.36 3.80
N GLU A 120 -6.34 -2.79 2.93
CA GLU A 120 -4.90 -2.65 3.18
C GLU A 120 -4.51 -1.18 3.32
N CYS A 121 -4.99 -0.34 2.40
CA CYS A 121 -4.83 1.11 2.48
C CYS A 121 -5.45 1.69 3.75
N ALA A 122 -6.68 1.30 4.07
CA ALA A 122 -7.45 1.80 5.21
C ALA A 122 -6.77 1.52 6.55
N ILE A 123 -6.22 0.33 6.76
CA ILE A 123 -5.59 -0.01 8.05
C ILE A 123 -4.33 0.85 8.27
N VAL A 124 -3.56 1.10 7.20
CA VAL A 124 -2.42 2.01 7.26
C VAL A 124 -2.88 3.44 7.48
N LEU A 125 -3.90 3.92 6.76
CA LEU A 125 -4.46 5.26 6.96
C LEU A 125 -4.98 5.46 8.38
N LEU A 126 -5.63 4.45 8.98
CA LEU A 126 -6.09 4.50 10.38
C LEU A 126 -4.94 4.63 11.38
N ALA A 127 -3.76 4.08 11.07
CA ALA A 127 -2.57 4.30 11.89
C ALA A 127 -2.01 5.73 11.74
N LEU A 128 -2.16 6.33 10.55
CA LEU A 128 -1.63 7.66 10.25
C LEU A 128 -2.54 8.81 10.71
N ILE A 129 -3.85 8.66 10.53
CA ILE A 129 -4.87 9.68 10.78
C ILE A 129 -4.76 10.33 12.17
N PRO A 130 -4.62 9.57 13.28
CA PRO A 130 -4.61 10.19 14.61
C PRO A 130 -3.39 11.06 14.89
N ASN A 131 -2.30 10.87 14.14
CA ASN A 131 -1.10 11.68 14.26
C ASN A 131 -1.20 12.96 13.40
N SER A 132 -1.79 12.86 12.20
CA SER A 132 -2.12 14.04 11.39
C SER A 132 -3.22 13.75 10.39
N TYR A 133 -4.45 14.13 10.72
CA TYR A 133 -5.62 13.92 9.85
C TYR A 133 -5.44 14.60 8.49
N ASP A 134 -5.06 15.89 8.48
CA ASP A 134 -4.92 16.67 7.26
C ASP A 134 -3.84 16.09 6.33
N SER A 135 -2.67 15.73 6.89
CA SER A 135 -1.56 15.20 6.09
C SER A 135 -1.93 13.83 5.48
N ALA A 136 -2.62 12.97 6.24
CA ALA A 136 -3.11 11.70 5.74
C ALA A 136 -4.20 11.87 4.67
N LEU A 137 -5.13 12.80 4.87
CA LEU A 137 -6.20 13.12 3.93
C LEU A 137 -5.65 13.66 2.59
N TYR A 138 -4.74 14.64 2.65
CA TYR A 138 -4.12 15.20 1.45
C TYR A 138 -3.26 14.18 0.71
N GLY A 139 -2.50 13.35 1.45
CA GLY A 139 -1.72 12.26 0.86
C GLY A 139 -2.60 11.25 0.13
N PHE A 140 -3.71 10.84 0.74
CA PHE A 140 -4.71 9.97 0.15
C PHE A 140 -5.31 10.57 -1.14
N PHE A 141 -5.89 11.78 -1.09
CA PHE A 141 -6.51 12.37 -2.26
C PHE A 141 -5.52 12.65 -3.39
N THR A 142 -4.30 13.08 -3.06
CA THR A 142 -3.24 13.25 -4.05
C THR A 142 -2.91 11.91 -4.71
N GLY A 143 -2.81 10.83 -3.93
CA GLY A 143 -2.61 9.48 -4.45
C GLY A 143 -3.71 9.04 -5.41
N ILE A 144 -4.98 9.25 -5.06
CA ILE A 144 -6.12 8.95 -5.93
C ILE A 144 -6.03 9.71 -7.25
N VAL A 145 -5.77 11.02 -7.20
CA VAL A 145 -5.64 11.85 -8.41
C VAL A 145 -4.51 11.33 -9.30
N VAL A 146 -3.35 11.04 -8.72
CA VAL A 146 -2.20 10.49 -9.45
C VAL A 146 -2.55 9.15 -10.07
N VAL A 147 -3.18 8.22 -9.34
CA VAL A 147 -3.58 6.91 -9.89
C VAL A 147 -4.57 7.06 -11.03
N VAL A 148 -5.59 7.92 -10.91
CA VAL A 148 -6.57 8.14 -11.97
C VAL A 148 -5.90 8.69 -13.23
N VAL A 149 -5.04 9.71 -13.08
CA VAL A 149 -4.29 10.30 -14.19
C VAL A 149 -3.37 9.27 -14.84
N PHE A 150 -2.57 8.54 -14.06
CA PHE A 150 -1.67 7.50 -14.58
C PHE A 150 -2.43 6.35 -15.24
N THR A 151 -3.57 5.94 -14.71
CA THR A 151 -4.40 4.87 -15.29
C THR A 151 -4.97 5.30 -16.64
N TYR A 152 -5.40 6.57 -16.75
CA TYR A 152 -5.90 7.13 -18.00
C TYR A 152 -4.81 7.30 -19.05
N LEU A 153 -3.67 7.91 -18.68
CA LEU A 153 -2.57 8.22 -19.61
C LEU A 153 -1.75 7.00 -20.00
N LEU A 154 -1.52 6.07 -19.06
CA LEU A 154 -0.62 4.94 -19.23
C LEU A 154 -1.37 3.61 -19.29
N LYS A 155 -2.56 3.59 -19.90
CA LYS A 155 -3.40 2.38 -20.05
C LYS A 155 -2.62 1.16 -20.58
N SER A 156 -1.56 1.37 -21.37
CA SER A 156 -0.65 0.33 -21.89
C SER A 156 0.55 -0.02 -20.96
N HIS A 157 0.93 0.88 -20.05
CA HIS A 157 2.13 0.78 -19.19
C HIS A 157 1.83 0.49 -17.72
N VAL A 158 0.58 0.62 -17.25
CA VAL A 158 0.17 0.27 -15.87
C VAL A 158 0.56 -1.18 -15.54
N ARG A 159 0.49 -2.10 -16.53
CA ARG A 159 0.96 -3.49 -16.40
C ARG A 159 2.48 -3.65 -16.16
N ARG A 160 3.29 -2.60 -16.34
CA ARG A 160 4.76 -2.63 -16.29
C ARG A 160 5.37 -1.85 -15.13
N ILE A 161 4.56 -1.18 -14.30
CA ILE A 161 5.09 -0.57 -13.08
C ILE A 161 5.69 -1.70 -12.23
N LYS A 162 6.96 -1.55 -11.85
CA LYS A 162 7.66 -2.52 -10.99
C LYS A 162 7.01 -2.48 -9.61
N GLN A 163 5.87 -3.17 -9.46
CA GLN A 163 5.11 -3.27 -8.21
C GLN A 163 6.04 -3.62 -7.04
N ALA A 164 6.99 -4.52 -7.28
CA ALA A 164 8.05 -4.85 -6.33
C ALA A 164 8.77 -3.63 -5.73
N ASN A 165 9.18 -2.65 -6.53
CA ASN A 165 9.92 -1.48 -6.04
C ASN A 165 9.04 -0.55 -5.21
N MET A 166 7.77 -0.36 -5.60
CA MET A 166 6.83 0.43 -4.80
C MET A 166 6.58 -0.24 -3.45
N LYS A 167 6.42 -1.57 -3.42
CA LYS A 167 6.27 -2.33 -2.17
C LYS A 167 7.48 -2.17 -1.25
N VAL A 168 8.70 -2.16 -1.79
CA VAL A 168 9.94 -1.91 -1.01
C VAL A 168 9.91 -0.51 -0.38
N VAL A 169 9.65 0.54 -1.19
CA VAL A 169 9.67 1.92 -0.72
C VAL A 169 8.59 2.16 0.33
N VAL A 170 7.35 1.72 0.07
CA VAL A 170 6.24 1.90 1.01
C VAL A 170 6.50 1.09 2.28
N ALA A 171 6.95 -0.16 2.19
CA ALA A 171 7.28 -0.95 3.38
C ALA A 171 8.37 -0.28 4.23
N ALA A 172 9.40 0.29 3.60
CA ALA A 172 10.45 1.01 4.30
C ALA A 172 9.91 2.27 5.01
N LEU A 173 9.01 3.03 4.38
CA LEU A 173 8.32 4.15 5.04
C LEU A 173 7.55 3.68 6.27
N LEU A 174 6.72 2.64 6.15
CA LEU A 174 5.90 2.14 7.26
C LEU A 174 6.77 1.62 8.43
N LEU A 175 7.84 0.87 8.14
CA LEU A 175 8.77 0.39 9.17
C LEU A 175 9.52 1.54 9.85
N SER A 176 9.84 2.60 9.11
CA SER A 176 10.49 3.80 9.67
C SER A 176 9.59 4.51 10.66
N PHE A 177 8.32 4.77 10.29
CA PHE A 177 7.34 5.37 11.20
C PHE A 177 7.01 4.46 12.40
N SER A 178 6.94 3.15 12.17
CA SER A 178 6.74 2.19 13.25
C SER A 178 7.87 2.27 14.29
N ALA A 179 9.12 2.17 13.83
CA ALA A 179 10.29 2.25 14.71
C ALA A 179 10.40 3.61 15.41
N PHE A 180 10.15 4.69 14.66
CA PHE A 180 10.14 6.05 15.20
C PHE A 180 9.10 6.22 16.31
N TRP A 181 7.85 5.83 16.09
CA TRP A 181 6.79 5.99 17.10
C TRP A 181 6.94 5.07 18.31
N TYR A 182 7.49 3.86 18.15
CA TYR A 182 7.87 3.05 19.31
C TYR A 182 8.96 3.75 20.15
N ALA A 183 9.97 4.32 19.50
CA ALA A 183 11.02 5.04 20.20
C ALA A 183 10.48 6.32 20.87
N GLU A 184 9.65 7.09 20.16
CA GLU A 184 9.02 8.33 20.64
C GLU A 184 8.09 8.11 21.85
N THR A 185 7.54 6.89 21.98
CA THR A 185 6.71 6.51 23.13
C THR A 185 7.53 6.38 24.41
N LEU A 186 8.81 6.04 24.30
CA LEU A 186 9.70 5.82 25.44
C LEU A 186 10.58 7.04 25.73
N LEU A 187 11.04 7.73 24.68
CA LEU A 187 11.98 8.83 24.75
C LEU A 187 11.63 9.88 23.69
N PRO A 188 11.82 11.18 23.95
CA PRO A 188 11.65 12.19 22.90
C PRO A 188 12.74 11.99 21.83
N VAL A 189 12.33 11.63 20.61
CA VAL A 189 13.21 11.42 19.46
C VAL A 189 12.97 12.53 18.43
N ASN A 190 14.04 12.97 17.77
CA ASN A 190 13.97 13.97 16.71
C ASN A 190 13.59 13.31 15.37
N ASP A 191 12.70 13.93 14.60
CA ASP A 191 12.27 13.53 13.26
C ASP A 191 13.43 13.30 12.27
N LEU A 192 14.61 13.90 12.50
CA LEU A 192 15.84 13.65 11.73
C LEU A 192 16.28 12.17 11.73
N VAL A 193 15.74 11.35 12.64
CA VAL A 193 15.97 9.90 12.67
C VAL A 193 15.19 9.16 11.56
N LEU A 194 14.13 9.77 10.99
CA LEU A 194 13.32 9.13 9.95
C LEU A 194 14.08 8.86 8.64
N PRO A 195 14.83 9.81 8.02
CA PRO A 195 15.61 9.53 6.81
C PRO A 195 16.64 8.39 6.93
N PRO A 196 17.47 8.31 7.99
CA PRO A 196 18.40 7.18 8.13
C PRO A 196 17.68 5.85 8.41
N LEU A 197 16.60 5.84 9.20
CA LEU A 197 15.76 4.64 9.37
C LEU A 197 15.18 4.17 8.03
N PHE A 198 14.68 5.10 7.22
CA PHE A 198 14.15 4.80 5.90
C PHE A 198 15.20 4.19 4.98
N ALA A 199 16.40 4.78 4.92
CA ALA A 199 17.49 4.23 4.13
C ALA A 199 17.86 2.80 4.58
N LEU A 200 17.94 2.57 5.89
CA LEU A 200 18.24 1.26 6.47
C LEU A 200 17.18 0.22 6.13
N PHE A 201 15.90 0.52 6.34
CA PHE A 201 14.81 -0.39 6.02
C PHE A 201 14.68 -0.62 4.51
N ALA A 202 14.84 0.43 3.68
CA ALA A 202 14.80 0.30 2.23
C ALA A 202 15.89 -0.64 1.73
N ALA A 203 17.13 -0.49 2.22
CA ALA A 203 18.22 -1.40 1.89
C ALA A 203 17.91 -2.83 2.36
N GLY A 204 17.52 -3.02 3.63
CA GLY A 204 17.20 -4.33 4.18
C GLY A 204 16.09 -5.07 3.42
N ILE A 205 15.00 -4.37 3.10
CA ILE A 205 13.88 -4.95 2.34
C ILE A 205 14.28 -5.21 0.88
N TYR A 206 15.06 -4.32 0.27
CA TYR A 206 15.56 -4.52 -1.10
C TYR A 206 16.43 -5.78 -1.20
N PHE A 207 17.35 -5.97 -0.25
CA PHE A 207 18.16 -7.19 -0.17
C PHE A 207 17.30 -8.41 0.13
N TYR A 208 16.34 -8.33 1.05
CA TYR A 208 15.43 -9.44 1.34
C TYR A 208 14.58 -9.85 0.12
N ALA A 209 14.07 -8.87 -0.63
CA ALA A 209 13.23 -9.11 -1.79
C ALA A 209 14.01 -9.69 -2.99
N ASN A 210 15.29 -9.30 -3.14
CA ASN A 210 16.15 -9.73 -4.25
C ASN A 210 17.13 -10.87 -3.88
N GLY A 211 17.30 -11.18 -2.60
CA GLY A 211 18.33 -12.09 -2.06
C GLY A 211 18.19 -13.56 -2.46
N GLY A 212 17.05 -13.97 -3.03
CA GLY A 212 16.91 -15.27 -3.69
C GLY A 212 17.73 -15.44 -4.98
N ASN A 213 18.59 -14.46 -5.32
CA ASN A 213 19.50 -14.52 -6.48
C ASN A 213 20.62 -15.55 -6.36
N TYR A 214 21.00 -15.99 -5.14
CA TYR A 214 22.19 -16.83 -4.96
C TYR A 214 21.93 -18.34 -5.07
N GLU A 215 20.71 -18.83 -4.86
CA GLU A 215 20.43 -20.27 -4.91
C GLU A 215 20.15 -20.80 -6.31
N ILE A 216 19.67 -19.96 -7.24
CA ILE A 216 19.27 -20.40 -8.59
C ILE A 216 20.46 -20.38 -9.58
N ILE A 217 21.52 -19.62 -9.29
CA ILE A 217 22.72 -19.55 -10.15
C ILE A 217 23.68 -20.72 -9.88
N ASN A 218 23.64 -21.32 -8.68
CA ASN A 218 24.50 -22.45 -8.30
C ASN A 218 23.83 -23.83 -8.50
N SER A 219 22.67 -23.90 -9.15
CA SER A 219 21.99 -25.16 -9.47
C SER A 219 21.90 -25.44 -10.98
N GLN A 220 22.72 -24.77 -11.78
CA GLN A 220 22.99 -25.09 -13.19
C GLN A 220 24.45 -25.49 -13.34
#